data_AF-A0A9E8ZKJ0-F1
#
_entry.id   AF-A0A9E8ZKJ0-F1
#
_cell.length_a   1.000
_cell.length_b   1.000
_cell.length_c   1.000
_cell.angle_alpha   90.00
_cell.angle_beta   90.00
_cell.angle_gamma   90.00
#
_symmetry.space_group_name_H-M   'P 1'
#
loop_
_entity.id
_entity.type
_entity.pdbx_description
1 polymer ?
#
loop_
_entity_poly.entity_id
_entity_poly.type
_entity_poly.pdbx_seq_one_letter_code
_entity_poly.pdbx_strand_id
1 'polypeptide(L)' 'MQYILKYLTSAPVMATLAIVVLAVIFIELNYFFPGLQYGTYFHAIP' A
#
# COMPACT_ATOMS: atom_id res chain seq x y z
N MET A 1 8.28 -27.20 -6.83
CA MET A 1 7.48 -26.24 -6.03
C MET A 1 8.25 -25.67 -4.83
N GLN A 2 8.91 -26.48 -4.00
CA GLN A 2 9.58 -26.02 -2.77
C GLN A 2 10.61 -24.88 -2.96
N TYR A 3 11.46 -24.95 -4.00
CA TYR A 3 12.45 -23.90 -4.27
C TYR A 3 11.83 -22.60 -4.82
N ILE A 4 10.70 -22.71 -5.51
CA ILE A 4 9.94 -21.55 -6.03
C ILE A 4 9.33 -20.79 -4.87
N LEU A 5 8.73 -21.50 -3.90
CA LEU A 5 8.22 -20.89 -2.67
C LEU A 5 9.35 -20.22 -1.87
N LYS A 6 10.50 -20.88 -1.75
CA LYS A 6 11.68 -20.30 -1.08
C LYS A 6 12.15 -19.00 -1.73
N TYR A 7 12.12 -18.93 -3.06
CA TYR A 7 12.41 -17.71 -3.81
C TYR A 7 11.36 -16.62 -3.60
N LEU A 8 10.07 -16.96 -3.62
CA LEU A 8 8.97 -16.02 -3.36
C LEU A 8 9.05 -15.43 -1.95
N THR A 9 9.48 -16.21 -0.96
CA THR A 9 9.70 -15.75 0.41
C THR A 9 11.03 -15.01 0.62
N SER A 10 11.85 -14.84 -0.42
CA SER A 10 13.09 -14.10 -0.29
C SER A 10 12.82 -12.63 0.02
N ALA A 11 13.68 -12.02 0.84
CA ALA A 11 13.56 -10.63 1.27
C ALA A 11 13.25 -9.63 0.14
N PRO A 12 13.96 -9.62 -1.01
CA PRO A 12 13.66 -8.68 -2.08
C PRO A 12 12.28 -8.90 -2.71
N VAL A 13 11.86 -10.16 -2.91
CA VAL A 13 10.55 -10.47 -3.50
C VAL A 13 9.43 -10.05 -2.55
N MET A 14 9.56 -10.37 -1.26
CA MET A 14 8.59 -9.93 -0.26
C MET A 14 8.53 -8.41 -0.11
N ALA A 15 9.66 -7.71 -0.24
CA ALA A 15 9.69 -6.25 -0.23
C ALA A 15 8.94 -5.65 -1.43
N THR A 16 9.13 -6.21 -2.64
CA THR A 16 8.36 -5.76 -3.82
C THR A 16 6.86 -5.99 -3.65
N LEU A 17 6.47 -7.15 -3.11
CA LEU A 17 5.08 -7.47 -2.81
C LEU A 17 4.47 -6.48 -1.80
N ALA A 18 5.20 -6.15 -0.74
CA ALA A 18 4.76 -5.18 0.26
C ALA A 18 4.55 -3.79 -0.35
N ILE A 19 5.47 -3.32 -1.20
CA ILE A 19 5.34 -2.02 -1.88
C ILE A 19 4.13 -2.00 -2.82
N VAL A 20 3.91 -3.07 -3.59
CA VAL A 20 2.75 -3.18 -4.47
C VAL A 20 1.45 -3.13 -3.67
N VAL A 21 1.36 -3.86 -2.56
CA VAL A 21 0.18 -3.84 -1.68
C VAL A 21 -0.05 -2.44 -1.10
N LEU A 22 1.00 -1.78 -0.60
CA LEU A 22 0.90 -0.41 -0.09
C LEU A 22 0.47 0.59 -1.17
N ALA A 23 0.99 0.46 -2.39
CA ALA A 23 0.62 1.32 -3.51
C ALA A 23 -0.87 1.16 -3.86
N VAL A 24 -1.38 -0.08 -3.92
CA VAL A 24 -2.80 -0.34 -4.16
C VAL A 24 -3.66 0.29 -3.06
N ILE A 25 -3.28 0.14 -1.78
CA ILE A 25 -4.00 0.76 -0.66
C ILE A 25 -4.06 2.28 -0.82
N PHE A 26 -2.96 2.93 -1.19
CA PHE A 26 -2.95 4.38 -1.39
C PHE A 26 -3.79 4.84 -2.58
N ILE A 27 -3.83 4.05 -3.66
CA ILE A 27 -4.68 4.33 -4.82
C ILE A 27 -6.16 4.23 -4.44
N GLU A 28 -6.55 3.14 -3.79
CA GLU A 28 -7.92 2.94 -3.34
C GLU A 28 -8.33 4.03 -2.34
N LEU A 29 -7.47 4.34 -1.36
CA LEU A 29 -7.73 5.39 -0.38
C LEU A 29 -7.86 6.77 -1.04
N ASN A 30 -7.07 7.06 -2.09
CA ASN A 30 -7.24 8.28 -2.86
C ASN A 30 -8.58 8.31 -3.62
N TYR A 31 -9.02 7.19 -4.18
CA TYR A 31 -10.31 7.12 -4.87
C TYR A 31 -11.49 7.33 -3.92
N PHE A 32 -11.49 6.66 -2.77
CA PHE A 32 -12.56 6.78 -1.77
C PHE A 32 -12.50 8.11 -1.01
N PHE A 33 -11.30 8.62 -0.75
CA PHE A 33 -11.07 9.79 0.08
C PHE A 33 -9.98 10.71 -0.51
N PRO A 34 -10.25 11.35 -1.66
CA PRO A 34 -9.25 12.15 -2.38
C PRO A 34 -8.71 13.34 -1.56
N GLY A 35 -9.48 13.84 -0.58
CA GLY A 35 -9.08 14.95 0.28
C GLY A 35 -8.10 14.58 1.41
N LEU A 36 -8.04 13.29 1.78
CA LEU A 36 -7.21 12.80 2.90
C LEU A 36 -5.71 12.84 2.59
N GLN A 37 -5.28 13.18 1.38
CA GLN A 37 -3.85 13.12 1.06
C GLN A 37 -3.03 14.28 1.62
N TYR A 38 -3.49 15.54 1.53
CA TYR A 38 -2.67 16.68 1.95
C TYR A 38 -3.41 17.95 2.43
N GLY A 39 -4.75 17.96 2.51
CA GLY A 39 -5.48 19.23 2.76
C GLY A 39 -6.72 19.17 3.65
N THR A 40 -7.42 18.03 3.78
CA THR A 40 -8.70 17.97 4.51
C THR A 40 -8.66 17.16 5.81
N TYR A 41 -7.47 16.71 6.25
CA TYR A 41 -7.27 16.09 7.58
C TYR A 41 -7.13 17.11 8.71
N PHE A 42 -6.96 18.40 8.41
CA PHE A 42 -7.15 19.44 9.41
C PHE A 42 -8.62 19.43 9.78
N HIS A 43 -8.92 18.82 10.93
CA HIS A 43 -10.12 18.95 11.75
C HIS A 43 -11.22 19.78 11.06
N ALA A 44 -12.26 19.13 10.54
CA ALA A 44 -13.51 19.83 10.30
C ALA A 44 -13.98 20.36 11.65
N ILE A 45 -13.58 21.60 11.96
CA ILE A 45 -14.12 22.39 13.07
C ILE A 45 -15.63 22.41 12.83
N PRO A 46 -16.46 22.10 13.84
CA PRO A 46 -17.91 21.95 13.67
C PRO A 46 -18.59 23.09 12.92
#